data_AF-A0A238YQ79-F1
#
_entry.id   AF-A0A238YQ79-F1
#
_cell.length_a   1.000
_cell.length_b   1.000
_cell.length_c   1.000
_cell.angle_alpha   90.00
_cell.angle_beta   90.00
_cell.angle_gamma   90.00
#
_symmetry.space_group_name_H-M   'P 1'
#
loop_
_entity.id
_entity.type
_entity.pdbx_description
1 polymer ?
#
loop_
_entity_poly.entity_id
_entity_poly.type
_entity_poly.pdbx_seq_one_letter_code
_entity_poly.pdbx_strand_id
1 'polypeptide(L)' 'MAVTEARRSGQVVHEIIIDEDEQNWFTRIFGRGGFHLPPRPDRLIRVLPEIYLNLTQES' A
#
# COMPACT_ATOMS: atom_id res chain seq x y z
N MET A 1 15.63 5.13 5.28
CA MET A 1 14.16 5.33 5.34
C MET A 1 13.53 3.97 5.11
N ALA A 2 12.69 3.49 6.03
CA ALA A 2 12.33 2.06 6.15
C ALA A 2 11.81 1.42 4.85
N VAL A 3 10.91 2.09 4.11
CA VAL A 3 10.36 1.57 2.84
C VAL A 3 11.45 1.39 1.77
N THR A 4 12.39 2.33 1.68
CA THR A 4 13.50 2.24 0.72
C THR A 4 14.45 1.10 1.09
N GLU A 5 14.70 0.88 2.37
CA GLU A 5 15.54 -0.22 2.86
C GLU A 5 14.88 -1.58 2.60
N ALA A 6 13.59 -1.72 2.92
CA ALA A 6 12.80 -2.93 2.63
C ALA A 6 12.87 -3.30 1.14
N ARG A 7 12.66 -2.32 0.24
CA ARG A 7 12.76 -2.53 -1.21
C ARG A 7 14.17 -2.92 -1.65
N ARG A 8 15.21 -2.30 -1.09
CA ARG A 8 16.61 -2.69 -1.37
C ARG A 8 16.92 -4.11 -0.91
N SER A 9 16.23 -4.59 0.12
CA SER A 9 16.29 -5.98 0.58
C SER A 9 15.40 -6.95 -0.20
N GLY A 10 14.76 -6.50 -1.30
CA GLY A 10 13.88 -7.33 -2.12
C GLY A 10 12.50 -7.56 -1.52
N GLN A 11 12.11 -6.82 -0.48
CA GLN A 11 10.77 -6.91 0.09
C GLN A 11 9.79 -6.09 -0.76
N VAL A 12 8.61 -6.66 -0.99
CA VAL A 12 7.45 -5.92 -1.50
C VAL A 12 6.75 -5.28 -0.30
N VAL A 13 6.45 -3.98 -0.42
CA VAL A 13 5.83 -3.20 0.66
C VAL A 13 4.56 -2.57 0.11
N HIS A 14 3.46 -2.68 0.86
CA HIS A 14 2.18 -2.10 0.52
C HIS A 14 1.62 -1.34 1.73
N GLU A 15 1.16 -0.12 1.51
CA GLU A 15 0.63 0.75 2.57
C GLU A 15 -0.90 0.68 2.64
N ILE A 16 -1.46 0.59 3.85
CA ILE A 16 -2.90 0.62 4.09
C ILE A 16 -3.18 1.73 5.08
N ILE A 17 -4.01 2.69 4.67
CA ILE A 17 -4.34 3.84 5.49
C ILE A 17 -5.85 3.90 5.64
N ILE A 18 -6.31 3.99 6.88
CA ILE A 18 -7.72 4.19 7.17
C ILE A 18 -7.86 5.63 7.65
N ASP A 19 -8.21 6.51 6.72
CA ASP A 19 -8.39 7.93 6.98
C ASP A 19 -9.54 8.46 6.12
N GLU A 20 -10.35 9.34 6.69
CA GLU A 20 -11.39 10.07 5.96
C GLU A 20 -10.79 11.27 5.20
N ASP A 21 -9.60 11.75 5.61
CA ASP A 21 -8.88 12.86 5.00
C ASP A 21 -7.59 12.39 4.30
N GLU A 22 -7.43 12.69 3.01
CA GLU A 22 -6.27 12.23 2.24
C GLU A 22 -5.00 13.10 2.48
N GLN A 23 -3.84 12.45 2.66
CA GLN A 23 -2.54 13.13 2.61
C GLN A 23 -1.74 12.73 1.35
N ASN A 24 -1.47 13.67 0.45
CA ASN A 24 -0.94 13.38 -0.91
C ASN A 24 0.54 12.89 -0.97
N TRP A 25 1.22 12.68 0.15
CA TRP A 25 2.65 12.29 0.13
C TRP A 25 2.89 10.80 -0.10
N PHE A 26 1.89 9.93 0.09
CA PHE A 26 2.06 8.47 0.01
C PHE A 26 2.47 7.98 -1.38
N THR A 27 1.92 8.59 -2.44
CA THR A 27 2.27 8.25 -3.83
C THR A 27 3.77 8.40 -4.09
N ARG A 28 4.46 9.32 -3.40
CA ARG A 28 5.91 9.51 -3.52
C ARG A 28 6.71 8.39 -2.84
N ILE A 29 6.18 7.79 -1.78
CA ILE A 29 6.89 6.76 -1.02
C ILE A 29 6.56 5.37 -1.57
N PHE A 30 5.29 5.09 -1.86
CA PHE A 30 4.84 3.75 -2.24
C PHE A 30 4.68 3.57 -3.75
N GLY A 31 4.61 4.64 -4.54
CA GLY A 31 4.39 4.55 -5.99
C GLY A 31 2.95 4.15 -6.32
N ARG A 32 2.67 3.97 -7.62
CA ARG A 32 1.34 3.58 -8.10
C ARG A 32 1.05 2.12 -7.73
N GLY A 33 -0.14 1.84 -7.18
CA GLY A 33 -0.54 0.48 -6.78
C GLY A 33 0.09 -0.04 -5.48
N GLY A 34 1.03 0.72 -4.89
CA GLY A 34 1.70 0.38 -3.63
C GLY A 34 0.93 0.79 -2.38
N PHE A 35 -0.31 1.29 -2.50
CA PHE A 35 -1.11 1.71 -1.36
C PHE A 35 -2.62 1.66 -1.63
N HIS A 36 -3.41 1.56 -0.56
CA HIS A 36 -4.85 1.84 -0.54
C HIS A 36 -5.24 2.76 0.62
N LEU A 37 -6.21 3.65 0.37
CA LEU A 37 -6.83 4.52 1.38
C LEU A 37 -8.33 4.22 1.52
N PRO A 38 -8.73 3.09 2.13
CA PRO A 38 -10.12 2.89 2.53
C PRO A 38 -10.55 3.96 3.55
N PRO A 39 -11.66 4.69 3.34
CA PRO A 39 -12.11 5.72 4.29
C PRO A 39 -12.57 5.15 5.63
N ARG A 40 -12.85 3.84 5.67
CA ARG A 40 -13.34 3.14 6.86
C ARG A 40 -12.80 1.71 6.91
N PRO A 41 -12.56 1.14 8.11
CA PRO A 41 -11.96 -0.18 8.26
C PRO A 41 -12.78 -1.30 7.59
N ASP A 42 -14.12 -1.18 7.55
CA ASP A 42 -15.01 -2.17 6.92
C ASP A 42 -14.77 -2.33 5.41
N ARG A 43 -14.15 -1.34 4.77
CA ARG A 43 -13.82 -1.38 3.34
C ARG A 43 -12.55 -2.17 3.03
N LEU A 44 -11.71 -2.44 4.04
CA LEU A 44 -10.45 -3.15 3.87
C LEU A 44 -10.67 -4.53 3.23
N ILE A 45 -11.70 -5.26 3.67
CA ILE A 45 -12.02 -6.61 3.17
C ILE A 45 -12.18 -6.62 1.64
N ARG A 46 -12.68 -5.53 1.04
CA ARG A 46 -12.92 -5.44 -0.40
C ARG A 46 -11.65 -5.23 -1.21
N VAL A 47 -10.62 -4.62 -0.61
CA VAL A 47 -9.34 -4.33 -1.28
C VAL A 47 -8.27 -5.39 -0.99
N LEU A 48 -8.48 -6.26 0.01
CA LEU A 48 -7.54 -7.35 0.33
C LEU A 48 -7.17 -8.24 -0.87
N PRO A 49 -8.10 -8.65 -1.77
CA PRO A 49 -7.72 -9.44 -2.93
C PRO A 49 -6.74 -8.71 -3.85
N GLU A 50 -6.95 -7.41 -4.08
CA GLU A 50 -6.07 -6.58 -4.91
C GLU A 50 -4.70 -6.37 -4.25
N ILE A 51 -4.68 -6.09 -2.94
CA ILE A 51 -3.45 -6.00 -2.14
C ILE A 51 -2.63 -7.28 -2.27
N TYR A 52 -3.28 -8.44 -2.11
CA TYR A 52 -2.61 -9.73 -2.17
C TYR A 52 -2.04 -10.01 -3.57
N LEU A 53 -2.79 -9.67 -4.63
CA LEU A 53 -2.29 -9.78 -6.00
C LEU A 53 -1.06 -8.90 -6.20
N ASN A 54 -1.08 -7.63 -5.77
CA ASN A 54 0.06 -6.74 -5.91
C ASN A 54 1.29 -7.22 -5.13
N LEU A 55 1.08 -7.78 -3.93
CA LEU A 55 2.16 -8.31 -3.09
C LEU A 55 2.80 -9.59 -3.64
N THR A 56 2.08 -10.36 -4.47
CA THR A 56 2.52 -11.70 -4.91
C THR A 56 2.79 -11.83 -6.41
N GLN A 57 2.27 -10.92 -7.24
CA GLN A 57 2.38 -11.00 -8.70
C GLN A 57 3.39 -10.02 -9.31
N GLU A 58 3.87 -9.02 -8.58
CA GLU A 58 5.02 -8.23 -9.03
C GLU A 58 6.32 -9.01 -8.81
N SER A 59 6.85 -9.59 -9.89
CA SER A 59 8.20 -10.17 -10.01
C SER A 59 9.02 -9.39 -11.03
#